data_AF-A0A2H4I9P4-F1
#
_entry.id   AF-A0A2H4I9P4-F1
#
_cell.length_a   1.000
_cell.length_b   1.000
_cell.length_c   1.000
_cell.angle_alpha   90.00
_cell.angle_beta   90.00
_cell.angle_gamma   90.00
#
_symmetry.space_group_name_H-M   'P 1'
#
loop_
_entity.id
_entity.type
_entity.pdbx_description
1 polymer ?
#
loop_
_entity_poly.entity_id
_entity_poly.type
_entity_poly.pdbx_seq_one_letter_code
_entity_poly.pdbx_strand_id
1 'polypeptide(L)'
;MLRQMVQFMAQRLMELDVDGRCGAGYDEKSPERVNSRNGYRERAWDTRAGTVALKIPKLRSGSYFPEFLEPRRTAEKALTAVIQEAYVQGISTRSVDDLVKALGMSGVSKSQVSRLCGELDERVGAFLNRQIEGDWPYLWINATYVKTREAGRIVSVAVIVAVGVNTEGQREVLGLKVGASDRRQLFWPLGVNYSGR
;
A
#
# COMPACT_ATOMS: atom_id res chain seq x y z
N MET A 1 -8.49 -3.27 2.79
CA MET A 1 -7.05 -3.08 3.04
C MET A 1 -6.22 -2.89 1.76
N LEU A 2 -5.99 -3.89 0.88
CA LEU A 2 -5.16 -3.69 -0.33
C LEU A 2 -5.59 -2.49 -1.17
N ARG A 3 -6.90 -2.37 -1.43
CA ARG A 3 -7.52 -1.21 -2.09
C ARG A 3 -7.16 0.13 -1.43
N GLN A 4 -7.20 0.20 -0.10
CA GLN A 4 -6.88 1.42 0.67
C GLN A 4 -5.37 1.73 0.63
N MET A 5 -4.51 0.70 0.58
CA MET A 5 -3.06 0.89 0.45
C MET A 5 -2.67 1.35 -0.95
N VAL A 6 -3.31 0.78 -1.98
CA VAL A 6 -3.19 1.23 -3.37
C VAL A 6 -3.64 2.68 -3.48
N GLN A 7 -4.79 3.02 -2.90
CA GLN A 7 -5.29 4.39 -2.84
C GLN A 7 -4.29 5.33 -2.18
N PHE A 8 -3.83 5.00 -0.98
CA PHE A 8 -2.87 5.80 -0.23
C PHE A 8 -1.58 6.04 -1.02
N MET A 9 -0.96 4.98 -1.53
CA MET A 9 0.28 5.10 -2.30
C MET A 9 0.08 5.92 -3.56
N ALA A 10 -0.99 5.69 -4.31
CA ALA A 10 -1.31 6.49 -5.49
C ALA A 10 -1.51 7.98 -5.13
N GLN A 11 -2.17 8.28 -4.01
CA GLN A 11 -2.37 9.65 -3.53
C GLN A 11 -1.03 10.32 -3.18
N ARG A 12 -0.20 9.65 -2.36
CA ARG A 12 1.10 10.20 -1.95
C ARG A 12 2.02 10.41 -3.14
N LEU A 13 2.04 9.49 -4.10
CA LEU A 13 2.82 9.63 -5.32
C LEU A 13 2.37 10.85 -6.15
N MET A 14 1.06 11.10 -6.28
CA MET A 14 0.56 12.32 -6.93
C MET A 14 0.96 13.59 -6.18
N GLU A 15 0.90 13.58 -4.85
CA GLU A 15 1.32 14.72 -4.03
C GLU A 15 2.80 15.03 -4.21
N LEU A 16 3.66 14.01 -4.19
CA LEU A 16 5.10 14.16 -4.38
C LEU A 16 5.47 14.68 -5.78
N ASP A 17 4.81 14.16 -6.81
CA ASP A 17 4.99 14.65 -8.19
C ASP A 17 4.55 16.13 -8.31
N VAL A 18 3.42 16.49 -7.70
CA VAL A 18 2.94 17.87 -7.67
C VAL A 18 3.85 18.80 -6.88
N ASP A 19 4.43 18.37 -5.76
CA ASP A 19 5.41 19.15 -5.02
C ASP A 19 6.65 19.46 -5.88
N GLY A 20 7.16 18.45 -6.59
CA GLY A 20 8.26 18.63 -7.53
C GLY A 20 7.93 19.63 -8.64
N ARG A 21 6.71 19.57 -9.21
CA ARG A 21 6.27 20.52 -10.25
C ARG A 21 6.00 21.93 -9.72
N CYS A 22 5.58 22.07 -8.46
CA CYS A 22 5.35 23.38 -7.84
C CYS A 22 6.65 24.03 -7.34
N GLY A 23 7.72 23.25 -7.17
CA GLY A 23 8.97 23.68 -6.53
C GLY A 23 8.85 23.88 -5.02
N ALA A 24 7.76 23.42 -4.40
CA ALA A 24 7.47 23.60 -2.98
C ALA A 24 6.40 22.64 -2.50
N GLY A 25 6.50 22.20 -1.25
CA GLY A 25 5.51 21.36 -0.56
C GLY A 25 4.13 22.00 -0.46
N TYR A 26 3.12 21.25 -0.03
CA TYR A 26 1.81 21.83 0.28
C TYR A 26 1.91 22.86 1.40
N ASP A 27 1.35 24.06 1.17
CA ASP A 27 1.34 25.20 2.09
C ASP A 27 2.72 25.70 2.57
N GLU A 28 3.80 25.24 1.92
CA GLU A 28 5.16 25.65 2.22
C GLU A 28 5.47 27.03 1.62
N LYS A 29 5.96 27.96 2.43
CA LYS A 29 6.47 29.24 1.94
C LYS A 29 7.87 29.03 1.37
N SER A 30 7.98 28.99 0.05
CA SER A 30 9.25 28.91 -0.66
C SER A 30 9.34 30.04 -1.69
N PRO A 31 10.48 30.75 -1.76
CA PRO A 31 10.73 31.73 -2.83
C PRO A 31 10.87 31.06 -4.20
N GLU A 32 11.16 29.76 -4.26
CA GLU A 32 11.30 28.96 -5.48
C GLU A 32 9.95 28.45 -6.01
N ARG A 33 8.84 28.73 -5.31
CA ARG A 33 7.50 28.28 -5.70
C ARG A 33 7.08 28.91 -7.03
N VAL A 34 6.87 28.06 -8.04
CA VAL A 34 6.41 28.48 -9.38
C VAL A 34 4.91 28.27 -9.60
N ASN A 35 4.26 27.41 -8.79
CA ASN A 35 2.84 27.10 -8.92
C ASN A 35 2.21 26.76 -7.56
N SER A 36 0.89 26.72 -7.50
CA SER A 36 0.12 26.37 -6.30
C SER A 36 -0.97 25.37 -6.60
N ARG A 37 -1.33 24.57 -5.59
CA ARG A 37 -2.47 23.65 -5.68
C ARG A 37 -3.79 24.42 -5.53
N ASN A 38 -4.84 24.00 -6.21
CA ASN A 38 -6.18 24.62 -6.18
C ASN A 38 -7.28 23.56 -6.04
N GLY A 39 -7.24 22.81 -4.93
CA GLY A 39 -8.17 21.73 -4.64
C GLY A 39 -7.90 20.45 -5.43
N TYR A 40 -8.93 19.62 -5.57
CA TYR A 40 -8.84 18.29 -6.14
C TYR A 40 -9.97 18.03 -7.16
N ARG A 41 -9.77 17.05 -8.03
CA ARG A 41 -10.84 16.40 -8.81
C ARG A 41 -10.95 14.94 -8.42
N GLU A 42 -12.17 14.44 -8.30
CA GLU A 42 -12.40 13.02 -8.03
C GLU A 42 -12.31 12.22 -9.33
N ARG A 43 -11.71 11.03 -9.25
CA ARG A 43 -11.67 10.07 -10.34
C ARG A 43 -11.65 8.65 -9.79
N ALA A 44 -12.51 7.80 -10.35
CA ALA A 44 -12.44 6.36 -10.12
C ALA A 44 -11.28 5.74 -10.92
N TRP A 45 -10.52 4.86 -10.27
CA TRP A 45 -9.49 4.04 -10.88
C TRP A 45 -9.78 2.57 -10.66
N ASP A 46 -10.08 1.86 -11.74
CA ASP A 46 -10.39 0.43 -11.68
C ASP A 46 -9.09 -0.38 -11.61
N THR A 47 -8.95 -1.13 -10.52
CA THR A 47 -7.81 -2.02 -10.27
C THR A 47 -8.30 -3.44 -9.96
N ARG A 48 -7.40 -4.41 -9.96
CA ARG A 48 -7.68 -5.79 -9.51
C ARG A 48 -8.03 -5.88 -8.03
N ALA A 49 -7.65 -4.88 -7.24
CA ALA A 49 -8.06 -4.75 -5.85
C ALA A 49 -9.45 -4.10 -5.69
N GLY A 50 -10.12 -3.76 -6.79
CA GLY A 50 -11.39 -3.05 -6.86
C GLY A 50 -11.24 -1.60 -7.33
N THR A 51 -12.37 -0.92 -7.49
CA THR A 51 -12.41 0.50 -7.86
C THR A 51 -11.93 1.37 -6.70
N VAL A 52 -10.92 2.19 -6.97
CA VAL A 52 -10.29 3.11 -6.03
C VAL A 52 -10.74 4.54 -6.35
N ALA A 53 -11.27 5.26 -5.36
CA ALA A 53 -11.58 6.68 -5.48
C ALA A 53 -10.31 7.53 -5.25
N LEU A 54 -9.82 8.16 -6.31
CA LEU A 54 -8.65 9.03 -6.26
C LEU A 54 -9.07 10.50 -6.24
N LYS A 55 -8.33 11.31 -5.47
CA LYS A 55 -8.40 12.77 -5.47
C LYS A 55 -7.17 13.30 -6.19
N ILE A 56 -7.31 13.60 -7.48
CA ILE A 56 -6.20 14.11 -8.30
C ILE A 56 -6.02 15.60 -7.98
N PRO A 57 -4.83 16.06 -7.56
CA PRO A 57 -4.58 17.46 -7.28
C PRO A 57 -4.80 18.34 -8.51
N LYS A 58 -5.35 19.54 -8.31
CA LYS A 58 -5.46 20.57 -9.33
C LYS A 58 -4.35 21.60 -9.13
N LEU A 59 -3.74 22.05 -10.21
CA LEU A 59 -2.79 23.16 -10.20
C LEU A 59 -3.52 24.47 -10.56
N ARG A 60 -3.00 25.59 -10.08
CA ARG A 60 -3.54 26.93 -10.39
C ARG A 60 -3.24 27.34 -11.82
N SER A 61 -2.06 26.95 -12.33
CA SER A 61 -1.68 27.10 -13.74
C SER A 61 -1.36 25.73 -14.34
N GLY A 62 -1.78 25.51 -15.60
CA GLY A 62 -1.58 24.27 -16.33
C GLY A 62 -2.57 23.14 -15.97
N SER A 63 -2.34 21.95 -16.54
CA SER A 63 -3.14 20.76 -16.23
C SER A 63 -2.26 19.67 -15.64
N TYR A 64 -2.75 19.01 -14.60
CA TYR A 64 -2.07 17.87 -13.97
C TYR A 64 -2.81 16.58 -14.26
N PHE A 65 -2.10 15.66 -14.92
CA PHE A 65 -2.54 14.30 -15.14
C PHE A 65 -1.38 13.35 -14.78
N PRO A 66 -1.56 12.48 -13.77
CA PRO A 66 -0.52 11.51 -13.43
C PRO A 66 -0.38 10.45 -14.52
N GLU A 67 0.86 10.24 -14.99
CA GLU A 67 1.17 9.30 -16.09
C GLU A 67 0.78 7.85 -15.76
N PHE A 68 0.85 7.47 -14.48
CA PHE A 68 0.50 6.12 -14.04
C PHE A 68 -1.00 5.79 -14.10
N LEU A 69 -1.87 6.77 -14.32
CA LEU A 69 -3.30 6.56 -14.56
C LEU A 69 -3.64 6.35 -16.05
N GLU A 70 -2.65 6.37 -16.93
CA GLU A 70 -2.82 5.92 -18.30
C GLU A 70 -3.27 4.45 -18.34
N PRO A 71 -3.95 3.98 -19.40
CA PRO A 71 -4.52 2.63 -19.49
C PRO A 71 -3.53 1.45 -19.36
N ARG A 72 -2.23 1.73 -19.18
CA ARG A 72 -1.18 0.72 -19.06
C ARG A 72 -1.22 0.07 -17.67
N ARG A 73 -1.61 -1.22 -17.63
CA ARG A 73 -1.72 -2.07 -16.42
C ARG A 73 -0.42 -2.25 -15.61
N THR A 74 0.71 -1.72 -16.07
CA THR A 74 2.03 -1.91 -15.43
C THR A 74 2.14 -1.17 -14.11
N ALA A 75 1.61 0.06 -14.02
CA ALA A 75 1.67 0.86 -12.81
C ALA A 75 0.97 0.19 -11.63
N GLU A 76 -0.25 -0.32 -11.87
CA GLU A 76 -1.03 -1.06 -10.88
C GLU A 76 -0.29 -2.32 -10.39
N LYS A 77 0.36 -3.07 -11.30
CA LYS A 77 1.17 -4.25 -10.93
C LYS A 77 2.34 -3.87 -10.04
N ALA A 78 3.10 -2.85 -10.43
CA ALA A 78 4.28 -2.40 -9.69
C ALA A 78 3.87 -1.91 -8.29
N LEU A 79 2.82 -1.10 -8.21
CA LEU A 79 2.28 -0.59 -6.94
C LEU A 79 1.83 -1.73 -6.01
N THR A 80 1.09 -2.70 -6.57
CA THR A 80 0.63 -3.87 -5.81
C THR A 80 1.81 -4.70 -5.32
N ALA A 81 2.84 -4.89 -6.12
CA ALA A 81 4.03 -5.65 -5.75
C ALA A 81 4.78 -5.01 -4.57
N VAL A 82 4.98 -3.69 -4.60
CA VAL A 82 5.63 -2.96 -3.48
C VAL A 82 4.80 -3.06 -2.20
N ILE A 83 3.47 -2.94 -2.30
CA ILE A 83 2.60 -3.10 -1.13
C ILE A 83 2.69 -4.54 -0.60
N GLN A 84 2.70 -5.54 -1.47
CA GLN A 84 2.84 -6.94 -1.05
C GLN A 84 4.19 -7.20 -0.37
N GLU A 85 5.28 -6.64 -0.90
CA GLU A 85 6.60 -6.72 -0.28
C GLU A 85 6.59 -6.13 1.14
N ALA A 86 5.95 -4.96 1.30
CA ALA A 86 5.77 -4.30 2.59
C ALA A 86 5.13 -5.23 3.64
N TYR A 87 4.12 -6.01 3.24
CA TYR A 87 3.46 -6.98 4.13
C TYR A 87 4.33 -8.18 4.49
N VAL A 88 5.29 -8.55 3.65
CA VAL A 88 6.08 -9.78 3.81
C VAL A 88 7.35 -9.53 4.62
N GLN A 89 8.09 -8.48 4.27
CA GLN A 89 9.44 -8.24 4.80
C GLN A 89 9.68 -6.78 5.21
N GLY A 90 8.64 -5.95 5.23
CA GLY A 90 8.78 -4.50 5.35
C GLY A 90 9.19 -3.85 4.02
N ILE A 91 9.31 -2.53 4.03
CA ILE A 91 9.53 -1.77 2.80
C ILE A 91 11.00 -1.52 2.56
N SER A 92 11.47 -1.89 1.38
CA SER A 92 12.77 -1.42 0.88
C SER A 92 12.63 -0.05 0.24
N THR A 93 13.48 0.89 0.65
CA THR A 93 13.66 2.18 -0.03
C THR A 93 13.98 2.00 -1.51
N ARG A 94 14.68 0.93 -1.86
CA ARG A 94 14.98 0.57 -3.25
C ARG A 94 13.73 0.19 -4.03
N SER A 95 12.84 -0.62 -3.46
CA SER A 95 11.61 -1.03 -4.14
C SER A 95 10.68 0.15 -4.41
N VAL A 96 10.61 1.12 -3.49
CA VAL A 96 9.86 2.36 -3.68
C VAL A 96 10.55 3.26 -4.72
N ASP A 97 11.87 3.36 -4.70
CA ASP A 97 12.64 4.11 -5.71
C ASP A 97 12.46 3.53 -7.13
N ASP A 98 12.51 2.20 -7.26
CA ASP A 98 12.27 1.49 -8.52
C ASP A 98 10.82 1.69 -9.01
N LEU A 99 9.85 1.70 -8.08
CA LEU A 99 8.46 2.03 -8.38
C LEU A 99 8.33 3.46 -8.91
N VAL A 100 8.85 4.45 -8.20
CA VAL A 100 8.83 5.86 -8.61
C VAL A 100 9.39 6.04 -10.01
N LYS A 101 10.53 5.41 -10.31
CA LYS A 101 11.14 5.42 -11.65
C LYS A 101 10.25 4.75 -12.70
N ALA A 102 9.67 3.59 -12.39
CA ALA A 102 8.77 2.88 -13.30
C ALA A 102 7.48 3.66 -13.60
N LEU A 103 7.08 4.58 -12.72
CA LEU A 103 5.93 5.45 -12.89
C LEU A 103 6.26 6.80 -13.59
N GLY A 104 7.49 6.99 -14.06
CA GLY A 104 7.90 8.23 -14.75
C GLY A 104 8.12 9.44 -13.83
N MET A 105 8.17 9.23 -12.51
CA MET A 105 8.24 10.32 -11.54
C MET A 105 9.69 10.74 -11.27
N SER A 106 10.26 11.55 -12.16
CA SER A 106 11.66 12.00 -12.08
C SER A 106 11.94 13.08 -11.01
N GLY A 107 10.90 13.62 -10.36
CA GLY A 107 11.01 14.72 -9.40
C GLY A 107 11.05 14.32 -7.91
N VAL A 108 11.00 13.02 -7.58
CA VAL A 108 10.93 12.56 -6.19
C VAL A 108 12.35 12.37 -5.64
N SER A 109 12.69 13.12 -4.58
CA SER A 109 13.99 13.03 -3.91
C SER A 109 14.12 11.78 -3.03
N LYS A 110 15.37 11.37 -2.75
CA LYS A 110 15.66 10.25 -1.82
C LYS A 110 15.02 10.45 -0.44
N SER A 111 14.97 11.68 0.06
CA SER A 111 14.35 11.99 1.36
C SER A 111 12.83 11.84 1.34
N GLN A 112 12.18 12.14 0.20
CA GLN A 112 10.75 11.88 -0.01
C GLN A 112 10.47 10.38 -0.13
N VAL A 113 11.31 9.63 -0.86
CA VAL A 113 11.21 8.16 -0.92
C VAL A 113 11.29 7.55 0.47
N SER A 114 12.30 7.95 1.27
CA SER A 114 12.46 7.45 2.64
C SER A 114 11.25 7.76 3.54
N ARG A 115 10.66 8.96 3.41
CA ARG A 115 9.45 9.34 4.13
C ARG A 115 8.26 8.48 3.72
N LEU A 116 8.07 8.26 2.41
CA LEU A 116 7.01 7.41 1.89
C LEU A 116 7.13 5.96 2.38
N CYS A 117 8.35 5.42 2.47
CA CYS A 117 8.59 4.10 3.05
C CYS A 117 8.14 4.05 4.52
N GLY A 118 8.54 5.02 5.34
CA GLY A 118 8.17 5.07 6.75
C GLY A 118 6.65 5.14 6.97
N GLU A 119 5.95 5.97 6.20
CA GLU A 119 4.49 6.09 6.29
C GLU A 119 3.76 4.81 5.87
N LEU A 120 4.27 4.12 4.86
CA LEU A 120 3.69 2.87 4.39
C LEU A 120 3.99 1.73 5.38
N ASP A 121 5.18 1.67 5.97
CA ASP A 121 5.56 0.71 7.02
C ASP A 121 4.69 0.92 8.26
N GLU A 122 4.47 2.17 8.67
CA GLU A 122 3.59 2.50 9.80
C GLU A 122 2.15 2.02 9.54
N ARG A 123 1.61 2.28 8.34
CA ARG A 123 0.26 1.81 7.96
C ARG A 123 0.15 0.28 7.92
N VAL A 124 1.15 -0.40 7.35
CA VAL A 124 1.20 -1.86 7.34
C VAL A 124 1.28 -2.39 8.76
N GLY A 125 2.17 -1.84 9.58
CA GLY A 125 2.35 -2.22 10.97
C GLY A 125 1.10 -2.00 11.81
N ALA A 126 0.44 -0.85 11.67
CA ALA A 126 -0.83 -0.56 12.34
C ALA A 126 -1.92 -1.57 11.94
N PHE A 127 -1.99 -1.96 10.67
CA PHE A 127 -2.93 -2.98 10.23
C PHE A 127 -2.60 -4.37 10.80
N LEU A 128 -1.33 -4.78 10.79
CA LEU A 128 -0.90 -6.09 11.26
C LEU A 128 -1.04 -6.25 12.78
N ASN A 129 -0.92 -5.15 13.54
CA ASN A 129 -0.99 -5.14 14.99
C ASN A 129 -2.36 -4.71 15.55
N ARG A 130 -3.34 -4.40 14.69
CA ARG A 130 -4.67 -4.00 15.15
C ARG A 130 -5.34 -5.16 15.91
N GLN A 131 -6.08 -4.82 16.95
CA GLN A 131 -6.96 -5.82 17.57
C GLN A 131 -8.07 -6.20 16.60
N ILE A 132 -8.35 -7.49 16.53
CA ILE A 132 -9.47 -8.02 15.75
C ILE A 132 -10.69 -7.97 16.66
N GLU A 133 -11.57 -7.00 16.41
CA GLU A 133 -12.82 -6.83 17.13
C GLU A 133 -14.00 -7.30 16.28
N GLY A 134 -15.07 -7.75 16.92
CA GLY A 134 -16.31 -8.17 16.28
C GLY A 134 -16.52 -9.68 16.21
N ASP A 135 -17.77 -10.06 15.92
CA ASP A 135 -18.17 -11.44 15.73
C ASP A 135 -17.96 -11.86 14.27
N TRP A 136 -17.23 -12.97 14.09
CA TRP A 136 -16.88 -13.52 12.79
C TRP A 136 -17.48 -14.93 12.65
N PRO A 137 -18.75 -15.07 12.23
CA PRO A 137 -19.40 -16.37 12.07
C PRO A 137 -18.64 -17.36 11.17
N TYR A 138 -17.89 -16.84 10.20
CA TYR A 138 -17.07 -17.65 9.30
C TYR A 138 -15.65 -17.09 9.23
N LEU A 139 -14.67 -18.00 9.28
CA LEU A 139 -13.25 -17.71 9.14
C LEU A 139 -12.64 -18.64 8.09
N TRP A 140 -11.98 -18.05 7.09
CA TRP A 140 -11.11 -18.77 6.17
C TRP A 140 -9.65 -18.44 6.43
N ILE A 141 -8.83 -19.47 6.48
CA ILE A 141 -7.38 -19.34 6.52
C ILE A 141 -6.87 -19.88 5.20
N ASN A 142 -6.18 -19.02 4.43
CA ASN A 142 -5.55 -19.41 3.18
C ASN A 142 -4.03 -19.19 3.27
N ALA A 143 -3.26 -20.04 2.62
CA ALA A 143 -1.82 -19.89 2.48
C ALA A 143 -1.48 -19.69 1.00
N THR A 144 -0.72 -18.65 0.69
CA THR A 144 -0.17 -18.41 -0.64
C THR A 144 1.34 -18.23 -0.54
N TYR A 145 2.05 -18.52 -1.63
CA TYR A 145 3.50 -18.33 -1.68
C TYR A 145 3.82 -17.06 -2.45
N VAL A 146 4.56 -16.17 -1.79
CA VAL A 146 5.06 -14.94 -2.41
C VAL A 146 6.56 -15.08 -2.61
N LYS A 147 7.04 -14.71 -3.82
CA LYS A 147 8.47 -14.63 -4.09
C LYS A 147 8.99 -13.34 -3.50
N THR A 148 9.95 -13.45 -2.59
CA THR A 148 10.61 -12.30 -1.98
C THR A 148 12.12 -12.43 -2.08
N ARG A 149 12.84 -11.31 -2.00
CA ARG A 149 14.31 -11.30 -2.06
C ARG A 149 14.87 -11.22 -0.65
N GLU A 150 15.40 -12.33 -0.16
CA GLU A 150 16.12 -12.41 1.13
C GLU A 150 17.61 -12.65 0.88
N ALA A 151 18.48 -11.88 1.54
CA ALA A 151 19.94 -12.05 1.48
C ALA A 151 20.50 -12.22 0.04
N GLY A 152 19.95 -11.48 -0.93
CA GLY A 152 20.38 -11.51 -2.33
C GLY A 152 19.80 -12.63 -3.20
N ARG A 153 19.01 -13.57 -2.64
CA ARG A 153 18.35 -14.66 -3.37
C ARG A 153 16.83 -14.50 -3.37
N ILE A 154 16.18 -14.94 -4.45
CA ILE A 154 14.71 -15.00 -4.51
C ILE A 154 14.26 -16.29 -3.80
N VAL A 155 13.53 -16.15 -2.71
CA VAL A 155 12.97 -17.25 -1.92
C VAL A 155 11.44 -17.24 -1.99
N SER A 156 10.84 -18.42 -1.85
CA SER A 156 9.38 -18.55 -1.73
C SER A 156 9.01 -18.51 -0.25
N VAL A 157 8.21 -17.54 0.16
CA VAL A 157 7.77 -17.39 1.54
C VAL A 157 6.27 -17.67 1.62
N ALA A 158 5.87 -18.45 2.63
CA ALA A 158 4.47 -18.75 2.88
C ALA A 158 3.81 -17.57 3.60
N VAL A 159 2.75 -17.05 3.01
CA VAL A 159 1.93 -15.97 3.55
C VAL A 159 0.57 -16.56 3.89
N ILE A 160 0.25 -16.57 5.18
CA ILE A 160 -1.04 -17.00 5.69
C ILE A 160 -1.93 -15.77 5.84
N VAL A 161 -3.12 -15.81 5.26
CA VAL A 161 -4.11 -14.74 5.31
C VAL A 161 -5.36 -15.27 5.99
N ALA A 162 -5.81 -14.58 7.04
CA ALA A 162 -7.07 -14.82 7.72
C ALA A 162 -8.14 -13.88 7.14
N VAL A 163 -9.24 -14.44 6.66
CA VAL A 163 -10.39 -13.69 6.12
C VAL A 163 -11.63 -14.09 6.91
N GLY A 164 -12.25 -13.11 7.57
CA GLY A 164 -13.50 -13.28 8.30
C GLY A 164 -14.68 -12.78 7.48
N VAL A 165 -15.86 -13.32 7.75
CA VAL A 165 -17.14 -12.71 7.38
C VAL A 165 -17.82 -12.23 8.65
N ASN A 166 -18.19 -10.96 8.68
CA ASN A 166 -18.92 -10.39 9.80
C ASN A 166 -20.40 -10.81 9.76
N THR A 167 -21.15 -10.44 10.79
CA THR A 167 -22.60 -10.72 10.91
C THR A 167 -23.44 -10.10 9.78
N GLU A 168 -22.92 -9.08 9.09
CA GLU A 168 -23.56 -8.45 7.92
C GLU A 168 -23.22 -9.15 6.59
N GLY A 169 -22.45 -10.23 6.61
CA GLY A 169 -22.06 -10.96 5.40
C GLY A 169 -20.89 -10.33 4.63
N GLN A 170 -20.25 -9.29 5.18
CA GLN A 170 -19.10 -8.63 4.55
C GLN A 170 -17.80 -9.37 4.84
N ARG A 171 -17.01 -9.61 3.79
CA ARG A 171 -15.69 -10.26 3.89
C ARG A 171 -14.61 -9.25 4.21
N GLU A 172 -13.83 -9.52 5.25
CA GLU A 172 -12.70 -8.68 5.64
C GLU A 172 -11.44 -9.50 5.92
N VAL A 173 -10.29 -8.96 5.55
CA VAL A 173 -8.99 -9.54 5.93
C VAL A 173 -8.73 -9.16 7.39
N LEU A 174 -8.67 -10.16 8.27
CA LEU A 174 -8.48 -9.97 9.71
C LEU A 174 -7.00 -9.78 10.05
N GLY A 175 -6.13 -10.55 9.39
CA GLY A 175 -4.70 -10.50 9.63
C GLY A 175 -3.92 -11.28 8.59
N LEU A 176 -2.61 -11.03 8.58
CA LEU A 176 -1.64 -11.71 7.74
C LEU A 176 -0.46 -12.12 8.60
N LYS A 177 0.06 -13.33 8.37
CA LYS A 177 1.29 -13.80 9.02
C LYS A 177 2.20 -14.45 8.01
N VAL A 178 3.48 -14.13 8.11
CA VAL A 178 4.54 -14.63 7.23
C VAL A 178 5.27 -15.74 7.96
N GLY A 179 5.40 -16.90 7.33
CA GLY A 179 6.14 -18.04 7.86
C GLY A 179 7.37 -18.33 7.00
N ALA A 180 8.54 -18.48 7.63
CA ALA A 180 9.68 -19.12 7.00
C ALA A 180 9.29 -20.57 6.68
N SER A 181 9.63 -21.05 5.48
CA SER A 181 9.13 -22.32 4.93
C SER A 181 9.53 -23.59 5.72
N ASP A 182 10.27 -23.48 6.83
CA ASP A 182 10.94 -24.60 7.47
C ASP A 182 10.81 -24.66 9.01
N ARG A 183 9.77 -24.05 9.60
CA ARG A 183 9.50 -24.22 11.04
C ARG A 183 8.08 -24.69 11.30
N ARG A 184 7.97 -25.92 11.82
CA ARG A 184 6.82 -26.48 12.53
C ARG A 184 6.59 -25.76 13.88
N GLN A 185 6.50 -24.43 13.88
CA GLN A 185 6.02 -23.68 15.03
C GLN A 185 4.54 -23.42 14.84
N LEU A 186 3.73 -23.72 15.87
CA LEU A 186 2.32 -23.37 15.89
C LEU A 186 2.19 -21.86 15.64
N PHE A 187 1.43 -21.53 14.59
CA PHE A 187 1.34 -20.18 14.03
C PHE A 187 0.56 -19.20 14.91
N TRP A 188 -0.24 -19.68 15.85
CA TRP A 188 -1.01 -18.91 16.83
C TRP A 188 -0.90 -19.62 18.19
N PRO A 189 -0.72 -18.92 19.32
CA PRO A 189 -1.03 -19.53 20.60
C PRO A 189 -2.52 -19.86 20.59
N LEU A 190 -2.88 -21.14 20.65
CA LEU A 190 -4.26 -21.57 20.80
C LEU A 190 -4.80 -21.05 22.15
N GLY A 191 -5.31 -19.83 22.12
CA GLY A 191 -6.10 -19.20 23.17
C GLY A 191 -7.51 -18.93 22.66
N VAL A 192 -8.10 -19.89 21.96
CA VAL A 192 -9.54 -19.88 21.69
C VAL A 192 -10.18 -20.61 22.87
N ASN A 193 -10.67 -19.86 23.85
CA ASN A 193 -11.57 -20.42 24.85
C ASN A 193 -12.87 -20.81 24.15
N TYR A 194 -12.95 -22.05 23.68
CA TYR A 194 -14.21 -22.67 23.29
C TYR A 194 -14.99 -22.94 24.59
N SER A 195 -15.85 -22.00 24.98
CA SER A 195 -16.94 -22.27 25.91
C SER A 195 -18.06 -22.95 25.13
N GLY A 196 -17.91 -24.26 24.93
CA GLY A 196 -19.00 -25.11 24.45
C GLY A 196 -19.93 -25.46 25.61
N ARG A 197 -21.21 -25.12 25.46
CA ARG A 197 -22.30 -25.85 26.11
C ARG A 197 -22.59 -27.11 25.33
#